data_AF-A0A8J2T6I2-F1
#
_entry.id   AF-A0A8J2T6I2-F1
#
_cell.length_a   1.000
_cell.length_b   1.000
_cell.length_c   1.000
_cell.angle_alpha   90.00
_cell.angle_beta   90.00
_cell.angle_gamma   90.00
#
_symmetry.space_group_name_H-M   'P 1'
#
loop_
_entity.id
_entity.type
_entity.pdbx_description
1 polymer ?
#
loop_
_entity_poly.entity_id
_entity_poly.type
_entity_poly.pdbx_seq_one_letter_code
_entity_poly.pdbx_strand_id
1 'polypeptide(L)'
;MARPQVTVQSLEGKATSTSVALPAVFAAPIRADIVHSVFTSVNKNKRQAYAVSEKAGHQTSAESWGTGRAVARIPRVGGGGTHRSGQGAFGNMCRGGRMFAPTKTWRRWNVKVNQNEKRYATASAIAASAVASLVLARGHRVEKIPEIPLVVSNELETVTKTKDAVAALKAVGAGADLVKVVKSKKLRAGKGKYRNRRWTQRRGPLVVYAEDRGLVKAFRNVPGVETCDVTALNLLQLAPGAHLGRFVIWTEAAFAKLDKVWGSETVASAKSGFSLPSNIISTTDVTRIINSSEIQSVVRPAGQASQKRTHVLKKNPLRNKQILMRMNPYAKVFAAEKLGSKKAPKSSAKPSQVFSETLKHD
;
A
#
# COMPACT_ATOMS: atom_id res chain seq x y z
N MET A 1 3.36 -4.47 -22.27
CA MET A 1 4.79 -4.40 -22.63
C MET A 1 5.10 -2.98 -23.05
N ALA A 2 6.15 -2.37 -22.51
CA ALA A 2 6.66 -1.11 -23.02
C ALA A 2 7.24 -1.34 -24.42
N ARG A 3 7.25 -0.29 -25.26
CA ARG A 3 7.85 -0.36 -26.59
C ARG A 3 9.31 -0.80 -26.46
N PRO A 4 9.82 -1.66 -27.36
CA PRO A 4 11.21 -2.10 -27.33
C PRO A 4 12.19 -0.94 -27.55
N GLN A 5 11.73 0.13 -28.20
CA GLN A 5 12.46 1.37 -28.42
C GLN A 5 11.67 2.57 -27.86
N VAL A 6 12.41 3.55 -27.35
CA VAL A 6 11.90 4.81 -26.80
C VAL A 6 12.51 5.96 -27.59
N THR A 7 11.69 6.91 -28.01
CA THR A 7 12.10 8.04 -28.83
C THR A 7 12.71 9.14 -27.96
N VAL A 8 13.84 9.71 -28.39
CA VAL A 8 14.47 10.84 -27.70
C VAL A 8 13.75 12.13 -28.09
N GLN A 9 13.43 12.97 -27.10
CA GLN A 9 12.82 14.28 -27.34
C GLN A 9 13.85 15.40 -27.24
N SER A 10 13.74 16.40 -28.12
CA SER A 10 14.50 17.63 -28.02
C SER A 10 14.01 18.49 -26.85
N LEU A 11 14.81 19.49 -26.47
CA LEU A 11 14.41 20.46 -25.43
C LEU A 11 13.20 21.32 -25.83
N GLU A 12 12.87 21.38 -27.12
CA GLU A 12 11.66 22.03 -27.64
C GLU A 12 10.41 21.14 -27.56
N GLY A 13 10.53 19.89 -27.10
CA GLY A 13 9.42 18.95 -27.01
C GLY A 13 9.07 18.26 -28.34
N LYS A 14 9.92 18.39 -29.36
CA LYS A 14 9.76 17.68 -30.63
C LYS A 14 10.45 16.31 -30.54
N ALA A 15 9.82 15.29 -31.10
CA ALA A 15 10.44 13.97 -31.24
C ALA A 15 11.62 14.05 -32.22
N THR A 16 12.77 13.53 -31.82
CA THR A 16 13.96 13.37 -32.68
C THR A 16 13.85 12.04 -33.44
N SER A 17 14.60 11.89 -34.53
CA SER A 17 14.72 10.61 -35.26
C SER A 17 15.48 9.54 -34.47
N THR A 18 16.21 9.93 -33.42
CA THR A 18 16.96 9.03 -32.55
C THR A 18 16.03 8.28 -31.60
N SER A 19 16.22 6.96 -31.53
CA SER A 19 15.57 6.11 -30.54
C SER A 19 16.60 5.27 -29.78
N VAL A 20 16.28 4.95 -28.52
CA VAL A 20 17.12 4.14 -27.65
C VAL A 20 16.35 2.89 -27.24
N ALA A 21 17.03 1.74 -27.20
CA ALA A 21 16.44 0.51 -26.70
C ALA A 21 16.03 0.65 -25.24
N LEU A 22 14.91 0.02 -24.85
CA LEU A 22 14.44 0.02 -23.47
C LEU A 22 15.40 -0.81 -22.59
N PRO A 23 16.01 -0.22 -21.55
CA PRO A 23 16.89 -0.95 -20.64
C PRO A 23 16.19 -2.12 -19.93
N ALA A 24 16.91 -3.21 -19.72
CA ALA A 24 16.36 -4.46 -19.17
C ALA A 24 15.74 -4.28 -17.77
N VAL A 25 16.19 -3.28 -17.00
CA VAL A 25 15.66 -2.95 -15.68
C VAL A 25 14.15 -2.62 -15.70
N PHE A 26 13.60 -2.15 -16.82
CA PHE A 26 12.16 -1.89 -16.94
C PHE A 26 11.31 -3.15 -17.09
N ALA A 27 11.93 -4.28 -17.44
CA ALA A 27 11.29 -5.60 -17.45
C ALA A 27 11.37 -6.33 -16.09
N ALA A 28 12.04 -5.73 -15.09
CA ALA A 28 12.13 -6.30 -13.77
C ALA A 28 10.75 -6.40 -13.09
N PRO A 29 10.53 -7.41 -12.23
CA PRO A 29 9.26 -7.59 -11.53
C PRO A 29 8.92 -6.39 -10.65
N ILE A 30 7.69 -5.87 -10.79
CA ILE A 30 7.18 -4.79 -9.94
C ILE A 30 6.57 -5.39 -8.67
N ARG A 31 7.29 -5.29 -7.54
CA ARG A 31 6.85 -5.80 -6.22
C ARG A 31 6.55 -4.68 -5.23
N ALA A 32 5.27 -4.31 -5.11
CA ALA A 32 4.82 -3.23 -4.22
C ALA A 32 5.05 -3.55 -2.73
N ASP A 33 4.94 -4.81 -2.34
CA ASP A 33 5.19 -5.32 -0.99
C ASP A 33 6.65 -5.14 -0.56
N ILE A 34 7.60 -5.53 -1.41
CA ILE A 34 9.04 -5.36 -1.16
C ILE A 34 9.40 -3.87 -1.14
N VAL A 35 8.85 -3.09 -2.07
CA VAL A 35 9.07 -1.64 -2.10
C VAL A 35 8.58 -1.00 -0.81
N HIS A 36 7.44 -1.44 -0.28
CA HIS A 36 6.90 -0.95 0.98
C HIS A 36 7.75 -1.36 2.20
N SER A 37 8.14 -2.64 2.33
CA SER A 37 9.00 -3.10 3.43
C SER A 37 10.33 -2.36 3.48
N VAL A 38 10.98 -2.21 2.32
CA VAL A 38 12.26 -1.52 2.19
C VAL A 38 12.11 -0.03 2.42
N PHE A 39 11.10 0.62 1.83
CA PHE A 39 10.87 2.05 2.01
C PHE A 39 10.67 2.41 3.47
N THR A 40 9.82 1.67 4.20
CA THR A 40 9.55 1.95 5.63
C THR A 40 10.80 1.84 6.50
N SER A 41 11.71 0.92 6.17
CA SER A 41 12.97 0.72 6.87
C SER A 41 14.03 1.77 6.50
N VAL A 42 14.22 2.05 5.22
CA VAL A 42 15.18 3.05 4.73
C VAL A 42 14.79 4.46 5.17
N ASN A 43 13.49 4.79 5.17
CA ASN A 43 13.00 6.11 5.57
C ASN A 43 13.23 6.40 7.08
N LYS A 44 13.48 5.38 7.91
CA LYS A 44 13.84 5.57 9.33
C LYS A 44 15.29 6.05 9.51
N ASN A 45 16.16 5.87 8.52
CA ASN A 45 17.61 6.08 8.67
C ASN A 45 18.06 7.56 8.66
N LYS A 46 17.13 8.51 8.51
CA LYS A 46 17.38 9.97 8.63
C LYS A 46 16.88 10.56 9.96
N ARG A 47 16.46 9.73 10.91
CA ARG A 47 15.91 10.19 12.20
C ARG A 47 17.03 10.66 13.13
N GLN A 48 16.76 11.71 13.89
CA GLN A 48 17.59 12.15 15.00
C GLN A 48 17.04 11.58 16.31
N ALA A 49 17.92 11.18 17.21
CA ALA A 49 17.52 10.68 18.53
C ALA A 49 16.85 11.79 19.34
N TYR A 50 15.84 11.42 20.13
CA TYR A 50 15.23 12.30 21.12
C TYR A 50 15.09 11.55 22.44
N ALA A 51 15.38 12.24 23.53
CA ALA A 51 15.30 11.72 24.88
C ALA A 51 14.88 12.84 25.84
N VAL A 52 14.23 12.49 26.95
CA VAL A 52 14.03 13.40 28.08
C VAL A 52 15.31 13.44 28.92
N SER A 53 15.56 14.54 29.63
CA SER A 53 16.67 14.63 30.58
C SER A 53 16.55 13.53 31.64
N GLU A 54 17.66 12.88 31.96
CA GLU A 54 17.73 11.81 32.95
C GLU A 54 17.38 12.28 34.37
N LYS A 55 17.72 13.54 34.69
CA LYS A 55 17.45 14.13 36.01
C LYS A 55 16.01 14.64 36.14
N ALA A 56 15.23 14.68 35.06
CA ALA A 56 13.89 15.27 35.06
C ALA A 56 12.94 14.49 35.99
N GLY A 57 12.24 15.22 36.86
CA GLY A 57 11.31 14.64 37.83
C GLY A 57 11.97 14.00 39.05
N HIS A 58 13.31 14.02 39.14
CA HIS A 58 14.11 13.48 40.26
C HIS A 58 14.90 14.54 41.04
N GLN A 59 14.83 15.81 40.64
CA GLN A 59 15.50 16.94 41.32
C GLN A 59 14.69 17.45 42.53
N THR A 60 14.20 16.54 43.37
CA THR A 60 13.47 16.90 44.60
C THR A 60 13.77 15.88 45.69
N SER A 61 13.98 16.35 46.92
CA SER A 61 14.05 15.50 48.11
C SER A 61 12.61 15.25 48.59
N ALA A 62 12.12 14.04 48.35
CA ALA A 62 10.76 13.64 48.70
C ALA A 62 10.76 12.23 49.27
N GLU A 63 10.02 12.04 50.35
CA GLU A 63 9.89 10.77 51.05
C GLU A 63 8.42 10.45 51.27
N SER A 64 8.07 9.16 51.34
CA SER A 64 6.69 8.77 51.64
C SER A 64 6.40 9.04 53.11
N TRP A 65 5.25 9.62 53.40
CA TRP A 65 4.79 9.78 54.78
C TRP A 65 4.23 8.49 55.39
N GLY A 66 4.21 7.39 54.63
CA GLY A 66 3.71 6.10 55.09
C GLY A 66 2.19 6.05 55.22
N THR A 67 1.70 5.09 56.01
CA THR A 67 0.27 4.95 56.37
C THR A 67 -0.07 5.78 57.61
N GLY A 68 -1.36 5.88 57.96
CA GLY A 68 -1.79 6.49 59.23
C GLY A 68 -1.94 8.01 59.23
N ARG A 69 -1.79 8.68 58.07
CA ARG A 69 -1.91 10.15 57.93
C ARG A 69 -3.07 10.60 57.05
N ALA A 70 -4.06 9.74 56.82
CA ALA A 70 -5.22 9.97 55.95
C ALA A 70 -4.88 10.46 54.53
N VAL A 71 -3.71 10.09 54.00
CA VAL A 71 -3.24 10.45 52.65
C VAL A 71 -2.60 9.26 51.94
N ALA A 72 -2.59 9.28 50.60
CA ALA A 72 -1.93 8.25 49.79
C ALA A 72 -0.40 8.19 50.00
N ARG A 73 0.16 6.98 49.87
CA ARG A 73 1.56 6.60 50.18
C ARG A 73 2.63 7.06 49.17
N ILE A 74 2.30 7.95 48.24
CA ILE A 74 3.28 8.46 47.26
C ILE A 74 4.32 9.34 47.98
N PRO A 75 5.61 9.35 47.57
CA PRO A 75 6.58 10.29 48.12
C PRO A 75 6.11 11.73 47.99
N ARG A 76 6.29 12.51 49.06
CA ARG A 76 5.88 13.91 49.14
C ARG A 76 7.09 14.80 49.43
N VAL A 77 7.10 15.98 48.82
CA VAL A 77 8.18 16.97 49.03
C VAL A 77 8.16 17.45 50.48
N GLY A 78 9.32 17.51 51.12
CA GLY A 78 9.47 17.96 52.50
C GLY A 78 9.41 19.49 52.67
N GLY A 79 9.76 19.95 53.88
CA GLY A 79 9.80 21.36 54.27
C GLY A 79 8.41 21.99 54.49
N GLY A 80 8.38 23.32 54.55
CA GLY A 80 7.17 24.14 54.74
C GLY A 80 7.34 25.54 54.15
N GLY A 81 6.29 26.37 54.21
CA GLY A 81 6.33 27.76 53.73
C GLY A 81 6.20 27.95 52.20
N THR A 82 6.05 26.86 51.43
CA THR A 82 5.77 26.92 49.98
C THR A 82 4.59 26.03 49.61
N HIS A 83 3.88 26.37 48.54
CA HIS A 83 2.81 25.51 48.01
C HIS A 83 3.31 24.15 47.49
N ARG A 84 4.63 23.98 47.30
CA ARG A 84 5.22 22.73 46.80
C ARG A 84 5.39 21.69 47.92
N SER A 85 5.60 22.13 49.16
CA SER A 85 5.72 21.25 50.33
C SER A 85 4.44 20.42 50.52
N GLY A 86 4.61 19.11 50.79
CA GLY A 86 3.51 18.16 50.93
C GLY A 86 2.91 17.63 49.61
N GLN A 87 3.28 18.14 48.44
CA GLN A 87 2.81 17.61 47.16
C GLN A 87 3.50 16.30 46.76
N GLY A 88 2.80 15.46 45.98
CA GLY A 88 3.37 14.24 45.42
C GLY A 88 4.56 14.48 44.47
N ALA A 89 5.51 13.55 44.48
CA ALA A 89 6.77 13.61 43.73
C ALA A 89 7.14 12.24 43.13
N PHE A 90 8.12 12.24 42.21
CA PHE A 90 8.68 11.10 41.48
C PHE A 90 7.74 10.30 40.58
N GLY A 91 6.51 10.01 41.01
CA GLY A 91 5.56 9.18 40.28
C GLY A 91 5.14 9.77 38.92
N ASN A 92 4.83 8.90 37.95
CA ASN A 92 4.36 9.29 36.62
C ASN A 92 2.96 9.91 36.60
N MET A 93 2.16 9.65 37.63
CA MET A 93 0.87 10.31 37.85
C MET A 93 1.00 11.66 38.56
N CYS A 94 2.19 12.01 39.08
CA CYS A 94 2.39 13.25 39.81
C CYS A 94 2.70 14.41 38.85
N ARG A 95 2.07 15.57 39.07
CA ARG A 95 2.46 16.82 38.40
C ARG A 95 3.92 17.16 38.75
N GLY A 96 4.76 17.32 37.73
CA GLY A 96 6.20 17.57 37.89
C GLY A 96 7.02 16.32 38.28
N GLY A 97 6.40 15.14 38.30
CA GLY A 97 7.10 13.86 38.46
C GLY A 97 7.78 13.38 37.17
N ARG A 98 8.45 12.23 37.23
CA ARG A 98 9.10 11.63 36.05
C ARG A 98 8.07 10.94 35.16
N MET A 99 8.27 10.89 33.85
CA MET A 99 7.39 10.08 32.99
C MET A 99 7.63 8.57 33.18
N PHE A 100 6.62 7.75 32.88
CA PHE A 100 6.80 6.30 32.79
C PHE A 100 7.72 5.94 31.61
N ALA A 101 8.66 5.01 31.83
CA ALA A 101 9.66 4.57 30.86
C ALA A 101 10.30 5.74 30.08
N PRO A 102 11.09 6.62 30.74
CA PRO A 102 11.70 7.79 30.12
C PRO A 102 12.39 7.45 28.81
N THR A 103 12.21 8.29 27.78
CA THR A 103 12.81 8.04 26.47
C THR A 103 14.33 8.13 26.54
N LYS A 104 15.00 7.15 25.94
CA LYS A 104 16.46 7.02 25.96
C LYS A 104 17.03 7.08 24.55
N THR A 105 18.26 7.58 24.45
CA THR A 105 18.97 7.81 23.18
C THR A 105 19.35 6.51 22.49
N TRP A 106 19.60 5.42 23.23
CA TRP A 106 20.00 4.11 22.68
C TRP A 106 18.86 3.29 22.06
N ARG A 107 17.66 3.88 21.90
CA ARG A 107 16.60 3.25 21.08
C ARG A 107 17.16 2.92 19.69
N ARG A 108 16.77 1.79 19.10
CA ARG A 108 17.13 1.46 17.72
C ARG A 108 16.42 2.40 16.73
N TRP A 109 17.11 3.46 16.30
CA TRP A 109 16.57 4.46 15.36
C TRP A 109 16.63 4.00 13.91
N ASN A 110 17.76 3.42 13.54
CA ASN A 110 18.09 2.99 12.19
C ASN A 110 17.78 1.50 11.99
N VAL A 111 17.39 1.14 10.78
CA VAL A 111 17.02 -0.23 10.39
C VAL A 111 17.93 -0.68 9.26
N LYS A 112 18.62 -1.80 9.48
CA LYS A 112 19.39 -2.50 8.45
C LYS A 112 18.40 -3.20 7.52
N VAL A 113 18.71 -3.17 6.22
CA VAL A 113 17.96 -3.88 5.18
C VAL A 113 19.00 -4.54 4.29
N ASN A 114 18.71 -5.76 3.85
CA ASN A 114 19.58 -6.52 2.98
C ASN A 114 19.90 -5.73 1.71
N GLN A 115 21.17 -5.75 1.28
CA GLN A 115 21.59 -4.96 0.13
C GLN A 115 20.86 -5.40 -1.14
N ASN A 116 20.64 -6.70 -1.31
CA ASN A 116 19.91 -7.22 -2.47
C ASN A 116 18.44 -6.81 -2.47
N GLU A 117 17.77 -6.82 -1.31
CA GLU A 117 16.38 -6.38 -1.18
C GLU A 117 16.23 -4.88 -1.48
N LYS A 118 17.21 -4.05 -1.05
CA LYS A 118 17.26 -2.63 -1.45
C LYS A 118 17.37 -2.46 -2.97
N ARG A 119 18.23 -3.25 -3.62
CA ARG A 119 18.41 -3.25 -5.08
C ARG A 119 17.17 -3.74 -5.81
N TYR A 120 16.48 -4.76 -5.28
CA TYR A 120 15.20 -5.23 -5.79
C TYR A 120 14.17 -4.11 -5.75
N ALA A 121 13.99 -3.47 -4.60
CA ALA A 121 13.00 -2.40 -4.43
C ALA A 121 13.25 -1.21 -5.38
N THR A 122 14.52 -0.83 -5.59
CA THR A 122 14.85 0.23 -6.55
C THR A 122 14.62 -0.21 -8.00
N ALA A 123 14.97 -1.44 -8.38
CA ALA A 123 14.66 -1.99 -9.71
C ALA A 123 13.14 -2.00 -9.99
N SER A 124 12.33 -2.51 -9.04
CA SER A 124 10.86 -2.46 -9.14
C SER A 124 10.31 -1.03 -9.25
N ALA A 125 10.92 -0.07 -8.55
CA ALA A 125 10.50 1.33 -8.60
C ALA A 125 10.87 2.01 -9.93
N ILE A 126 12.01 1.65 -10.53
CA ILE A 126 12.39 2.07 -11.89
C ILE A 126 11.41 1.48 -12.90
N ALA A 127 11.17 0.16 -12.87
CA ALA A 127 10.21 -0.51 -13.74
C ALA A 127 8.81 0.13 -13.67
N ALA A 128 8.34 0.44 -12.46
CA ALA A 128 7.05 1.10 -12.27
C ALA A 128 6.98 2.52 -12.86
N SER A 129 8.11 3.21 -13.06
CA SER A 129 8.11 4.54 -13.70
C SER A 129 7.83 4.49 -15.21
N ALA A 130 7.98 3.32 -15.85
CA ALA A 130 7.59 3.10 -17.24
C ALA A 130 6.08 2.87 -17.43
N VAL A 131 5.34 2.66 -16.34
CA VAL A 131 3.92 2.28 -16.40
C VAL A 131 3.04 3.50 -16.18
N ALA A 132 2.47 4.03 -17.26
CA ALA A 132 1.65 5.23 -17.24
C ALA A 132 0.49 5.17 -16.22
N SER A 133 -0.17 4.02 -16.07
CA SER A 133 -1.26 3.84 -15.11
C SER A 133 -0.80 4.03 -13.65
N LEU A 134 0.39 3.56 -13.29
CA LEU A 134 0.97 3.78 -11.96
C LEU A 134 1.37 5.25 -11.76
N VAL A 135 1.90 5.89 -12.80
CA VAL A 135 2.27 7.31 -12.77
C VAL A 135 1.07 8.23 -12.57
N LEU A 136 -0.03 7.95 -13.28
CA LEU A 136 -1.31 8.65 -13.12
C LEU A 136 -1.94 8.39 -11.75
N ALA A 137 -1.94 7.14 -11.27
CA ALA A 137 -2.51 6.78 -9.97
C ALA A 137 -1.83 7.49 -8.80
N ARG A 138 -0.54 7.86 -8.93
CA ARG A 138 0.17 8.69 -7.95
C ARG A 138 -0.23 10.16 -7.96
N GLY A 139 -0.96 10.62 -8.97
CA GLY A 139 -1.34 12.02 -9.16
C GLY A 139 -0.26 12.86 -9.85
N HIS A 140 0.56 12.25 -10.73
CA HIS A 140 1.34 13.03 -11.70
C HIS A 140 0.47 13.41 -12.90
N ARG A 141 0.65 14.62 -13.41
CA ARG A 141 -0.08 15.14 -14.59
C ARG A 141 0.67 14.80 -15.86
N VAL A 142 0.48 13.57 -16.34
CA VAL A 142 1.17 13.02 -17.52
C VAL A 142 0.22 12.74 -18.68
N GLU A 143 -1.02 13.23 -18.63
CA GLU A 143 -2.06 12.93 -19.63
C GLU A 143 -1.72 13.41 -21.05
N LYS A 144 -0.89 14.46 -21.17
CA LYS A 144 -0.48 15.07 -22.44
C LYS A 144 0.94 14.70 -22.90
N ILE A 145 1.62 13.82 -22.17
CA ILE A 145 2.98 13.40 -22.51
C ILE A 145 2.89 12.35 -23.64
N PRO A 146 3.73 12.43 -24.67
CA PRO A 146 3.63 11.55 -25.84
C PRO A 146 3.87 10.07 -25.50
N GLU A 147 4.88 9.77 -24.67
CA GLU A 147 5.16 8.42 -24.22
C GLU A 147 5.94 8.37 -22.90
N ILE A 148 5.95 7.19 -22.26
CA ILE A 148 6.65 6.90 -21.02
C ILE A 148 7.38 5.55 -21.20
N PRO A 149 8.65 5.40 -20.78
CA PRO A 149 9.55 6.38 -20.16
C PRO A 149 9.81 7.62 -21.01
N LEU A 150 9.89 8.79 -20.38
CA LEU A 150 10.17 10.04 -21.09
C LEU A 150 11.69 10.26 -21.16
N VAL A 151 12.24 10.26 -22.37
CA VAL A 151 13.68 10.44 -22.64
C VAL A 151 13.91 11.75 -23.39
N VAL A 152 14.86 12.56 -22.92
CA VAL A 152 15.23 13.85 -23.50
C VAL A 152 16.70 13.89 -23.90
N SER A 153 17.04 14.78 -24.83
CA SER A 153 18.41 15.00 -25.30
C SER A 153 19.38 15.33 -24.16
N ASN A 154 20.65 14.93 -24.36
CA ASN A 154 21.76 15.21 -23.44
C ASN A 154 22.06 16.70 -23.26
N GLU A 155 21.56 17.56 -24.15
CA GLU A 155 21.60 19.01 -24.00
C GLU A 155 20.98 19.49 -22.68
N LEU A 156 20.06 18.72 -22.08
CA LEU A 156 19.51 19.09 -20.78
C LEU A 156 20.59 19.18 -19.69
N GLU A 157 21.64 18.36 -19.77
CA GLU A 157 22.71 18.28 -18.76
C GLU A 157 23.56 19.55 -18.68
N THR A 158 23.67 20.30 -19.78
CA THR A 158 24.45 21.53 -19.90
C THR A 158 23.67 22.80 -19.54
N VAL A 159 22.37 22.69 -19.28
CA VAL A 159 21.52 23.84 -18.92
C VAL A 159 21.94 24.40 -17.55
N THR A 160 22.38 25.66 -17.53
CA THR A 160 22.84 26.35 -16.32
C THR A 160 21.80 27.29 -15.72
N LYS A 161 20.95 27.91 -16.54
CA LYS A 161 19.94 28.88 -16.09
C LYS A 161 18.62 28.19 -15.75
N THR A 162 18.08 28.52 -14.58
CA THR A 162 16.78 27.98 -14.11
C THR A 162 15.62 28.35 -15.04
N LYS A 163 15.66 29.52 -15.69
CA LYS A 163 14.64 29.93 -16.67
C LYS A 163 14.56 28.94 -17.82
N ASP A 164 15.71 28.58 -18.38
CA ASP A 164 15.82 27.70 -19.56
C ASP A 164 15.47 26.26 -19.17
N ALA A 165 15.88 25.83 -17.97
CA ALA A 165 15.50 24.54 -17.38
C ALA A 165 13.98 24.39 -17.22
N VAL A 166 13.28 25.43 -16.75
CA VAL A 166 11.81 25.44 -16.65
C VAL A 166 11.15 25.48 -18.03
N ALA A 167 11.73 26.21 -18.99
CA ALA A 167 11.23 26.26 -20.36
C ALA A 167 11.29 24.87 -21.02
N ALA A 168 12.43 24.18 -20.90
CA ALA A 168 12.61 22.81 -21.38
C ALA A 168 11.57 21.87 -20.77
N LEU A 169 11.40 21.87 -19.43
CA LEU A 169 10.39 21.01 -18.79
C LEU A 169 8.96 21.28 -19.29
N LYS A 170 8.61 22.53 -19.56
CA LYS A 170 7.28 22.86 -20.10
C LYS A 170 7.11 22.35 -21.52
N ALA A 171 8.14 22.50 -22.36
CA ALA A 171 8.13 22.06 -23.75
C ALA A 171 7.99 20.53 -23.87
N VAL A 172 8.68 19.77 -23.02
CA VAL A 172 8.60 18.30 -22.94
C VAL A 172 7.32 17.82 -22.20
N GLY A 173 6.35 18.71 -21.92
CA GLY A 173 5.04 18.34 -21.38
C GLY A 173 4.94 18.22 -19.85
N ALA A 174 6.01 18.48 -19.09
CA ALA A 174 6.00 18.44 -17.63
C ALA A 174 5.36 19.69 -16.98
N GLY A 175 4.93 20.67 -17.78
CA GLY A 175 4.40 21.95 -17.28
C GLY A 175 3.20 21.81 -16.33
N ALA A 176 2.28 20.89 -16.61
CA ALA A 176 1.12 20.64 -15.74
C ALA A 176 1.53 20.07 -14.38
N ASP A 177 2.57 19.22 -14.33
CA ASP A 177 3.08 18.64 -13.09
C ASP A 177 3.82 19.67 -12.22
N LEU A 178 4.48 20.66 -12.85
CA LEU A 178 5.07 21.80 -12.14
C LEU A 178 3.99 22.70 -11.51
N VAL A 179 2.94 23.04 -12.27
CA VAL A 179 1.82 23.84 -11.78
C VAL A 179 1.12 23.16 -10.60
N LYS A 180 0.96 21.83 -10.64
CA LYS A 180 0.43 21.03 -9.53
C LYS A 180 1.21 21.28 -8.23
N VAL A 181 2.55 21.30 -8.30
CA VAL A 181 3.37 21.51 -7.10
C VAL A 181 3.14 22.90 -6.52
N VAL A 182 3.24 23.93 -7.35
CA VAL A 182 3.09 25.33 -6.92
C VAL A 182 1.71 25.56 -6.28
N LYS A 183 0.64 25.07 -6.90
CA LYS A 183 -0.73 25.19 -6.38
C LYS A 183 -0.97 24.39 -5.08
N SER A 184 -0.12 23.42 -4.77
CA SER A 184 -0.30 22.52 -3.61
C SER A 184 0.34 23.01 -2.32
N LYS A 185 1.07 24.13 -2.34
CA LYS A 185 1.76 24.65 -1.15
C LYS A 185 0.75 25.06 -0.10
N LYS A 186 0.76 24.35 1.03
CA LYS A 186 -0.11 24.62 2.19
C LYS A 186 0.70 24.61 3.48
N LEU A 187 0.20 25.31 4.49
CA LEU A 187 0.78 25.29 5.82
C LEU A 187 0.51 23.92 6.48
N ARG A 188 1.53 23.33 7.11
CA ARG A 188 1.46 21.97 7.66
C ARG A 188 0.48 21.91 8.84
N ALA A 189 -0.42 20.94 8.82
CA ALA A 189 -1.30 20.69 9.95
C ALA A 189 -0.52 20.28 11.23
N GLY A 190 -1.03 20.71 12.39
CA GLY A 190 -0.50 20.33 13.71
C GLY A 190 0.80 21.02 14.13
N LYS A 191 1.49 20.40 15.10
CA LYS A 191 2.66 20.94 15.81
C LYS A 191 3.96 20.99 14.99
N GLY A 192 3.97 20.41 13.80
CA GLY A 192 5.16 20.39 12.94
C GLY A 192 5.55 21.78 12.41
N LYS A 193 4.62 22.74 12.40
CA LYS A 193 4.83 24.08 11.84
C LYS A 193 6.01 24.81 12.47
N TYR A 194 6.07 24.78 13.80
CA TYR A 194 7.09 25.42 14.61
C TYR A 194 8.31 24.52 14.85
N ARG A 195 8.35 23.32 14.24
CA ARG A 195 9.48 22.39 14.29
C ARG A 195 10.17 22.29 12.92
N ASN A 196 10.46 23.44 12.31
CA ASN A 196 11.15 23.59 11.01
C ASN A 196 10.50 22.84 9.83
N ARG A 197 9.18 22.58 9.91
CA ARG A 197 8.41 21.89 8.85
C ARG A 197 7.13 22.66 8.53
N ARG A 198 7.23 23.99 8.41
CA ARG A 198 6.09 24.92 8.26
C ARG A 198 5.21 24.64 7.05
N TRP A 199 5.81 24.29 5.91
CA TRP A 199 5.10 24.12 4.64
C TRP A 199 5.06 22.65 4.21
N THR A 200 4.03 22.30 3.44
CA THR A 200 3.89 21.03 2.72
C THR A 200 3.48 21.31 1.28
N GLN A 201 3.98 20.51 0.35
CA GLN A 201 3.66 20.58 -1.08
C GLN A 201 3.83 19.20 -1.71
N ARG A 202 3.26 18.99 -2.90
CA ARG A 202 3.43 17.76 -3.69
C ARG A 202 4.84 17.69 -4.29
N ARG A 203 5.25 16.49 -4.69
CA ARG A 203 6.46 16.28 -5.48
C ARG A 203 6.12 16.36 -6.97
N GLY A 204 7.05 16.93 -7.73
CA GLY A 204 7.02 17.01 -9.18
C GLY A 204 7.87 15.92 -9.83
N PRO A 205 8.33 16.15 -11.07
CA PRO A 205 9.14 15.17 -11.80
C PRO A 205 10.49 14.93 -11.11
N LEU A 206 11.07 13.76 -11.39
CA LEU A 206 12.47 13.44 -11.10
C LEU A 206 13.25 13.51 -12.40
N VAL A 207 14.27 14.36 -12.48
CA VAL A 207 15.17 14.44 -13.63
C VAL A 207 16.39 13.57 -13.35
N VAL A 208 16.64 12.57 -14.19
CA VAL A 208 17.79 11.67 -14.06
C VAL A 208 18.80 11.98 -15.15
N TYR A 209 20.05 12.18 -14.73
CA TYR A 209 21.17 12.56 -15.57
C TYR A 209 22.35 11.59 -15.41
N ALA A 210 23.28 11.58 -16.37
CA ALA A 210 24.48 10.75 -16.33
C ALA A 210 25.70 11.51 -15.79
N GLU A 211 25.82 12.79 -16.11
CA GLU A 211 26.87 13.70 -15.66
C GLU A 211 26.28 15.08 -15.32
N ASP A 212 26.73 15.70 -14.23
CA ASP A 212 26.27 17.05 -13.86
C ASP A 212 27.17 18.11 -14.50
N ARG A 213 26.65 18.79 -15.54
CA ARG A 213 27.31 19.93 -16.20
C ARG A 213 26.63 21.27 -15.90
N GLY A 214 25.90 21.36 -14.78
CA GLY A 214 25.17 22.56 -14.35
C GLY A 214 23.68 22.32 -14.10
N LEU A 215 23.15 21.21 -14.60
CA LEU A 215 21.76 20.77 -14.48
C LEU A 215 21.25 20.83 -13.03
N VAL A 216 22.02 20.30 -12.07
CA VAL A 216 21.56 20.23 -10.67
C VAL A 216 21.30 21.62 -10.11
N LYS A 217 22.20 22.57 -10.37
CA LYS A 217 22.05 23.96 -9.93
C LYS A 217 20.89 24.65 -10.62
N ALA A 218 20.68 24.38 -11.92
CA ALA A 218 19.58 24.95 -12.68
C ALA A 218 18.21 24.52 -12.14
N PHE A 219 18.04 23.25 -11.76
CA PHE A 219 16.77 22.70 -11.27
C PHE A 219 16.53 22.86 -9.76
N ARG A 220 17.58 23.05 -8.94
CA ARG A 220 17.48 23.06 -7.46
C ARG A 220 16.44 24.02 -6.89
N ASN A 221 16.23 25.17 -7.54
CA ASN A 221 15.29 26.20 -7.07
C ASN A 221 13.84 25.99 -7.56
N VAL A 222 13.61 25.03 -8.46
CA VAL A 222 12.27 24.77 -9.00
C VAL A 222 11.47 23.91 -8.02
N PRO A 223 10.33 24.37 -7.49
CA PRO A 223 9.59 23.64 -6.47
C PRO A 223 9.13 22.25 -6.93
N GLY A 224 9.52 21.22 -6.19
CA GLY A 224 9.07 19.84 -6.38
C GLY A 224 9.85 19.03 -7.41
N VAL A 225 10.67 19.68 -8.25
CA VAL A 225 11.63 18.99 -9.11
C VAL A 225 12.77 18.48 -8.24
N GLU A 226 13.14 17.22 -8.43
CA GLU A 226 14.36 16.66 -7.84
C GLU A 226 15.23 16.15 -8.98
N THR A 227 16.54 16.17 -8.78
CA THR A 227 17.51 15.60 -9.70
C THR A 227 18.18 14.38 -9.06
N CYS A 228 18.65 13.44 -9.87
CA CYS A 228 19.35 12.25 -9.40
C CYS A 228 20.33 11.75 -10.47
N ASP A 229 21.53 11.35 -10.06
CA ASP A 229 22.46 10.64 -10.94
C ASP A 229 21.99 9.18 -11.12
N VAL A 230 22.08 8.66 -12.34
CA VAL A 230 21.73 7.27 -12.68
C VAL A 230 22.49 6.24 -11.84
N THR A 231 23.70 6.56 -11.35
CA THR A 231 24.46 5.65 -10.50
C THR A 231 23.93 5.58 -9.05
N ALA A 232 23.22 6.62 -8.60
CA ALA A 232 22.81 6.83 -7.22
C ALA A 232 21.29 6.89 -7.03
N LEU A 233 20.54 6.12 -7.84
CA LEU A 233 19.08 6.10 -7.84
C LEU A 233 18.49 5.75 -6.46
N ASN A 234 17.88 6.75 -5.81
CA ASN A 234 17.36 6.63 -4.46
C ASN A 234 15.90 6.16 -4.46
N LEU A 235 15.61 5.08 -3.74
CA LEU A 235 14.24 4.58 -3.55
C LEU A 235 13.29 5.64 -2.96
N LEU A 236 13.77 6.49 -2.03
CA LEU A 236 12.95 7.53 -1.41
C LEU A 236 12.54 8.62 -2.41
N GLN A 237 13.27 8.74 -3.51
CA GLN A 237 12.92 9.61 -4.63
C GLN A 237 12.05 8.84 -5.63
N LEU A 238 12.35 7.60 -5.99
CA LEU A 238 11.57 6.85 -6.99
C LEU A 238 10.17 6.44 -6.50
N ALA A 239 10.02 6.11 -5.22
CA ALA A 239 8.75 5.72 -4.61
C ALA A 239 8.42 6.54 -3.34
N PRO A 240 8.20 7.87 -3.41
CA PRO A 240 7.96 8.70 -2.23
C PRO A 240 6.69 8.27 -1.46
N GLY A 241 6.85 7.82 -0.22
CA GLY A 241 5.75 7.28 0.59
C GLY A 241 5.40 5.83 0.24
N ALA A 242 6.34 5.05 -0.29
CA ALA A 242 6.17 3.66 -0.71
C ALA A 242 5.17 3.41 -1.86
N HIS A 243 4.59 4.45 -2.47
CA HIS A 243 3.75 4.27 -3.65
C HIS A 243 4.64 4.19 -4.91
N LEU A 244 4.30 3.36 -5.88
CA LEU A 244 5.09 3.15 -7.10
C LEU A 244 4.65 4.06 -8.25
N GLY A 245 5.57 4.40 -9.18
CA GLY A 245 5.26 5.16 -10.41
C GLY A 245 5.55 6.66 -10.34
N ARG A 246 6.74 7.11 -9.93
CA ARG A 246 7.06 8.54 -10.03
C ARG A 246 7.20 8.93 -11.49
N PHE A 247 6.82 10.16 -11.84
CA PHE A 247 7.14 10.74 -13.15
C PHE A 247 8.64 11.04 -13.22
N VAL A 248 9.35 10.27 -14.05
CA VAL A 248 10.81 10.39 -14.26
C VAL A 248 11.10 10.86 -15.68
N ILE A 249 12.00 11.83 -15.80
CA ILE A 249 12.50 12.38 -17.06
C ILE A 249 13.96 11.95 -17.14
N TRP A 250 14.31 11.16 -18.15
CA TRP A 250 15.64 10.61 -18.32
C TRP A 250 16.40 11.40 -19.39
N THR A 251 17.66 11.75 -19.17
CA THR A 251 18.54 12.11 -20.29
C THR A 251 18.91 10.86 -21.07
N GLU A 252 19.14 11.00 -22.37
CA GLU A 252 19.53 9.90 -23.26
C GLU A 252 20.75 9.14 -22.71
N ALA A 253 21.79 9.85 -22.27
CA ALA A 253 23.00 9.27 -21.69
C ALA A 253 22.69 8.52 -20.39
N ALA A 254 21.80 9.04 -19.54
CA ALA A 254 21.37 8.33 -18.34
C ALA A 254 20.61 7.05 -18.69
N PHE A 255 19.74 7.11 -19.68
CA PHE A 255 18.93 5.98 -20.12
C PHE A 255 19.81 4.87 -20.69
N ALA A 256 20.77 5.19 -21.56
CA ALA A 256 21.74 4.22 -22.08
C ALA A 256 22.67 3.64 -21.00
N LYS A 257 23.00 4.43 -19.97
CA LYS A 257 23.86 3.99 -18.85
C LYS A 257 23.13 3.05 -17.88
N LEU A 258 21.80 2.96 -17.90
CA LEU A 258 21.03 2.06 -17.01
C LEU A 258 21.42 0.60 -17.17
N ASP A 259 21.60 0.10 -18.39
CA ASP A 259 21.97 -1.30 -18.63
C ASP A 259 23.37 -1.62 -18.06
N LYS A 260 24.32 -0.69 -18.17
CA LYS A 260 25.63 -0.84 -17.53
C LYS A 260 25.52 -0.90 -16.00
N VAL A 261 24.62 -0.11 -15.41
CA VAL A 261 24.46 -0.02 -13.95
C VAL A 261 23.69 -1.21 -13.37
N TRP A 262 22.64 -1.68 -14.05
CA TRP A 262 21.72 -2.71 -13.55
C TRP A 262 21.96 -4.10 -14.14
N GLY A 263 22.68 -4.18 -15.25
CA GLY A 263 22.85 -5.40 -16.03
C GLY A 263 21.67 -5.66 -16.96
N SER A 264 21.94 -6.43 -18.00
CA SER A 264 20.97 -7.01 -18.92
C SER A 264 21.35 -8.48 -19.16
N GLU A 265 20.63 -9.17 -20.05
CA GLU A 265 20.99 -10.54 -20.47
C GLU A 265 22.33 -10.59 -21.23
N THR A 266 22.72 -9.48 -21.85
CA THR A 266 23.94 -9.37 -22.67
C THR A 266 25.09 -8.67 -21.94
N VAL A 267 24.79 -7.81 -20.96
CA VAL A 267 25.77 -6.97 -20.26
C VAL A 267 25.73 -7.26 -18.78
N ALA A 268 26.89 -7.60 -18.20
CA ALA A 268 27.02 -7.77 -16.76
C ALA A 268 26.76 -6.45 -16.01
N SER A 269 26.10 -6.53 -14.86
CA SER A 269 25.88 -5.38 -13.99
C SER A 269 27.21 -4.85 -13.43
N ALA A 270 27.39 -3.52 -13.41
CA ALA A 270 28.51 -2.87 -12.72
C ALA A 270 28.54 -3.17 -11.20
N LYS A 271 27.43 -3.60 -10.62
CA LYS A 271 27.37 -4.09 -9.24
C LYS A 271 27.88 -5.53 -9.18
N SER A 272 29.00 -5.75 -8.49
CA SER A 272 29.58 -7.09 -8.32
C SER A 272 28.57 -8.11 -7.76
N GLY A 273 28.54 -9.28 -8.39
CA GLY A 273 27.67 -10.42 -8.01
C GLY A 273 26.16 -10.15 -8.12
N PHE A 274 25.73 -9.13 -8.88
CA PHE A 274 24.32 -8.77 -9.00
C PHE A 274 23.77 -9.12 -10.38
N SER A 275 22.59 -9.72 -10.39
CA SER A 275 21.72 -9.87 -11.55
C SER A 275 20.35 -9.27 -11.24
N LEU A 276 19.62 -8.90 -12.29
CA LEU A 276 18.23 -8.46 -12.14
C LEU A 276 17.35 -9.59 -11.59
N PRO A 277 16.33 -9.28 -10.77
CA PRO A 277 15.42 -10.31 -10.28
C PRO A 277 14.64 -10.96 -11.41
N SER A 278 14.54 -12.30 -11.37
CA SER A 278 13.78 -13.09 -12.34
C SER A 278 12.28 -13.04 -12.04
N ASN A 279 11.48 -13.14 -13.11
CA ASN A 279 10.03 -13.29 -12.99
C ASN A 279 9.67 -14.73 -12.62
N ILE A 280 8.78 -14.92 -11.64
CA ILE A 280 8.23 -16.23 -11.28
C ILE A 280 7.08 -16.68 -12.21
N ILE A 281 6.52 -15.74 -12.97
CA ILE A 281 5.46 -15.96 -13.95
C ILE A 281 5.88 -15.26 -15.26
N SER A 282 5.67 -15.90 -16.40
CA SER A 282 6.11 -15.37 -17.70
C SER A 282 5.30 -14.15 -18.17
N THR A 283 4.01 -14.07 -17.82
CA THR A 283 3.11 -13.00 -18.23
C THR A 283 2.14 -12.65 -17.11
N THR A 284 1.89 -11.35 -16.89
CA THR A 284 0.96 -10.86 -15.86
C THR A 284 -0.51 -10.91 -16.29
N ASP A 285 -0.77 -11.04 -17.59
CA ASP A 285 -2.11 -11.19 -18.15
C ASP A 285 -2.58 -12.64 -18.03
N VAL A 286 -3.17 -12.95 -16.87
CA VAL A 286 -3.68 -14.29 -16.56
C VAL A 286 -4.91 -14.63 -17.40
N THR A 287 -5.74 -13.65 -17.77
CA THR A 287 -6.93 -13.91 -18.59
C THR A 287 -6.55 -14.34 -20.00
N ARG A 288 -5.48 -13.77 -20.58
CA ARG A 288 -4.91 -14.27 -21.84
C ARG A 288 -4.45 -15.72 -21.73
N ILE A 289 -3.80 -16.10 -20.63
CA ILE A 289 -3.38 -17.50 -20.39
C ILE A 289 -4.62 -18.39 -20.28
N ILE A 290 -5.59 -18.02 -19.44
CA ILE A 290 -6.84 -18.79 -19.25
C ILE A 290 -7.58 -18.99 -20.57
N ASN A 291 -7.61 -17.98 -21.44
CA ASN A 291 -8.32 -18.02 -22.72
C ASN A 291 -7.47 -18.60 -23.87
N SER A 292 -6.28 -19.15 -23.60
CA SER A 292 -5.46 -19.82 -24.60
C SER A 292 -6.15 -21.09 -25.13
N SER A 293 -5.85 -21.45 -26.38
CA SER A 293 -6.39 -22.64 -27.06
C SER A 293 -6.16 -23.92 -26.27
N GLU A 294 -4.97 -24.07 -25.71
CA GLU A 294 -4.50 -25.21 -24.97
C GLU A 294 -5.36 -25.43 -23.72
N ILE A 295 -5.63 -24.35 -22.97
CA ILE A 295 -6.48 -24.43 -21.76
C ILE A 295 -7.95 -24.61 -22.15
N GLN A 296 -8.47 -23.82 -23.09
CA GLN A 296 -9.88 -23.88 -23.49
C GLN A 296 -10.28 -25.24 -24.11
N SER A 297 -9.33 -25.96 -24.72
CA SER A 297 -9.58 -27.30 -25.27
C SER A 297 -9.86 -28.37 -24.18
N VAL A 298 -9.39 -28.15 -22.95
CA VAL A 298 -9.51 -29.11 -21.83
C VAL A 298 -10.59 -28.67 -20.83
N VAL A 299 -10.86 -27.37 -20.72
CA VAL A 299 -11.82 -26.83 -19.75
C VAL A 299 -13.25 -27.20 -20.12
N ARG A 300 -13.99 -27.76 -19.17
CA ARG A 300 -15.43 -28.06 -19.29
C ARG A 300 -16.26 -26.78 -19.55
N PRO A 301 -17.42 -26.87 -20.22
CA PRO A 301 -18.29 -25.71 -20.40
C PRO A 301 -18.70 -25.10 -19.05
N ALA A 302 -18.63 -23.77 -18.97
CA ALA A 302 -18.99 -23.05 -17.76
C ALA A 302 -20.51 -23.11 -17.51
N GLY A 303 -20.91 -23.26 -16.26
CA GLY A 303 -22.29 -23.05 -15.84
C GLY A 303 -22.68 -21.57 -15.82
N GLN A 304 -23.92 -21.27 -15.39
CA GLN A 304 -24.35 -19.89 -15.21
C GLN A 304 -23.56 -19.20 -14.09
N ALA A 305 -23.09 -17.97 -14.35
CA ALA A 305 -22.31 -17.18 -13.38
C ALA A 305 -23.08 -16.89 -12.08
N SER A 306 -24.41 -16.76 -12.18
CA SER A 306 -25.31 -16.64 -11.04
C SER A 306 -26.19 -17.87 -10.96
N GLN A 307 -26.22 -18.51 -9.80
CA GLN A 307 -27.07 -19.68 -9.57
C GLN A 307 -28.52 -19.23 -9.37
N LYS A 308 -29.43 -19.81 -10.15
CA LYS A 308 -30.86 -19.66 -9.93
C LYS A 308 -31.21 -20.20 -8.54
N ARG A 309 -31.70 -19.34 -7.65
CA ARG A 309 -32.15 -19.76 -6.31
C ARG A 309 -33.40 -20.63 -6.45
N THR A 310 -33.21 -21.93 -6.31
CA THR A 310 -34.31 -22.89 -6.22
C THR A 310 -34.74 -23.05 -4.77
N HIS A 311 -36.04 -23.30 -4.54
CA HIS A 311 -36.59 -23.60 -3.22
C HIS A 311 -36.23 -22.55 -2.12
N VAL A 312 -36.45 -21.26 -2.43
CA VAL A 312 -36.14 -20.16 -1.48
C VAL A 312 -36.97 -20.17 -0.20
N LEU A 313 -38.16 -20.76 -0.24
CA LEU A 313 -39.06 -20.87 0.88
C LEU A 313 -39.70 -22.26 0.88
N LYS A 314 -39.56 -22.99 1.98
CA LYS A 314 -40.24 -24.28 2.17
C LYS A 314 -41.74 -24.01 2.35
N LYS A 315 -42.53 -24.36 1.34
CA LYS A 315 -43.99 -24.28 1.40
C LYS A 315 -44.54 -25.55 2.05
N ASN A 316 -45.33 -25.41 3.11
CA ASN A 316 -45.87 -26.55 3.86
C ASN A 316 -46.96 -27.29 3.03
N PRO A 317 -46.78 -28.58 2.69
CA PRO A 317 -47.74 -29.36 1.89
C PRO A 317 -49.11 -29.48 2.55
N LEU A 318 -49.17 -29.63 3.87
CA LEU A 318 -50.44 -29.81 4.60
C LEU A 318 -51.34 -28.57 4.53
N ARG A 319 -50.74 -27.39 4.33
CA ARG A 319 -51.45 -26.10 4.20
C ARG A 319 -51.55 -25.62 2.75
N ASN A 320 -50.70 -26.11 1.84
CA ASN A 320 -50.66 -25.70 0.44
C ASN A 320 -50.93 -26.89 -0.50
N LYS A 321 -52.17 -26.96 -1.01
CA LYS A 321 -52.64 -28.07 -1.87
C LYS A 321 -51.79 -28.26 -3.15
N GLN A 322 -51.31 -27.19 -3.78
CA GLN A 322 -50.48 -27.30 -4.98
C GLN A 322 -49.15 -28.00 -4.69
N ILE A 323 -48.56 -27.75 -3.53
CA ILE A 323 -47.32 -28.40 -3.10
C ILE A 323 -47.58 -29.84 -2.65
N LEU A 324 -48.70 -30.11 -1.97
CA LEU A 324 -49.12 -31.47 -1.64
C LEU A 324 -49.30 -32.33 -2.90
N MET A 325 -49.99 -31.80 -3.91
CA MET A 325 -50.19 -32.51 -5.18
C MET A 325 -48.89 -32.70 -5.97
N ARG A 326 -47.97 -31.73 -5.90
CA ARG A 326 -46.63 -31.88 -6.50
C ARG A 326 -45.83 -33.00 -5.84
N MET A 327 -45.94 -33.16 -4.52
CA MET A 327 -45.19 -34.19 -3.77
C MET A 327 -45.86 -35.55 -3.78
N ASN A 328 -47.19 -35.60 -3.65
CA ASN A 328 -47.97 -36.83 -3.58
C ASN A 328 -49.21 -36.73 -4.49
N PRO A 329 -49.18 -37.33 -5.69
CA PRO A 329 -50.32 -37.30 -6.61
C PRO A 329 -51.54 -38.08 -6.06
N TYR A 330 -51.33 -39.07 -5.19
CA TYR A 330 -52.41 -39.86 -4.58
C TYR A 330 -53.32 -39.04 -3.65
N ALA A 331 -52.85 -37.89 -3.15
CA ALA A 331 -53.66 -36.97 -2.37
C ALA A 331 -54.94 -36.52 -3.11
N LYS A 332 -54.93 -36.50 -4.45
CA LYS A 332 -56.12 -36.20 -5.26
C LYS A 332 -57.20 -37.28 -5.12
N VAL A 333 -56.81 -38.56 -5.21
CA VAL A 333 -57.72 -39.72 -5.07
C VAL A 333 -58.19 -39.85 -3.63
N PHE A 334 -57.28 -39.72 -2.66
CA PHE A 334 -57.59 -39.79 -1.24
C PHE A 334 -58.68 -38.79 -0.82
N ALA A 335 -58.63 -37.57 -1.37
CA ALA A 335 -59.64 -36.55 -1.14
C ALA A 335 -60.96 -36.85 -1.86
N ALA A 336 -60.91 -37.33 -3.11
CA ALA A 336 -62.09 -37.68 -3.89
C ALA A 336 -62.91 -38.81 -3.24
N GLU A 337 -62.24 -39.85 -2.75
CA GLU A 337 -62.85 -41.02 -2.12
C GLU A 337 -63.09 -40.84 -0.60
N LYS A 338 -62.73 -39.68 -0.04
CA LYS A 338 -62.82 -39.36 1.41
C LYS A 338 -62.27 -40.47 2.31
N LEU A 339 -61.11 -41.03 1.94
CA LEU A 339 -60.51 -42.19 2.61
C LEU A 339 -60.20 -41.94 4.09
N GLY A 340 -59.98 -40.68 4.50
CA GLY A 340 -59.79 -40.30 5.91
C GLY A 340 -61.03 -40.46 6.80
N SER A 341 -62.21 -40.70 6.22
CA SER A 341 -63.46 -40.97 6.94
C SER A 341 -64.05 -42.33 6.57
N LYS A 342 -63.19 -43.27 6.13
CA LYS A 342 -63.61 -44.63 5.81
C LYS A 342 -64.15 -45.29 7.07
N LYS A 343 -65.42 -45.73 7.03
CA LYS A 343 -66.06 -46.42 8.15
C LYS A 343 -65.37 -47.76 8.39
N ALA A 344 -64.94 -47.99 9.63
CA ALA A 344 -64.48 -49.31 10.05
C ALA A 344 -65.69 -50.27 10.11
N PRO A 345 -65.53 -51.55 9.76
CA PRO A 345 -66.54 -52.54 10.03
C PRO A 345 -66.75 -52.63 11.55
N LYS A 346 -68.01 -52.55 12.01
CA LYS A 346 -68.32 -52.71 13.44
C LYS A 346 -68.04 -54.16 13.84
N SER A 347 -67.08 -54.34 14.74
CA SER A 347 -66.83 -55.63 15.38
C SER A 347 -67.61 -55.72 16.69
N SER A 348 -68.27 -56.86 16.93
CA SER A 348 -68.98 -57.18 18.16
C SER A 348 -68.13 -57.98 19.15
N ALA A 349 -66.81 -58.07 18.92
CA ALA A 349 -65.90 -58.79 19.80
C ALA A 349 -65.97 -58.23 21.23
N LYS A 350 -66.35 -59.08 22.19
CA LYS A 350 -66.43 -58.72 23.61
C LYS A 350 -65.11 -59.06 24.29
N PRO A 351 -64.59 -58.20 25.19
CA PRO A 351 -63.41 -58.55 25.97
C PRO A 351 -63.70 -59.79 26.83
N SER A 352 -62.68 -60.63 27.05
CA SER A 352 -62.81 -61.82 27.91
C SER A 352 -63.20 -61.42 29.33
N GLN A 353 -63.92 -62.30 30.03
CA GLN A 353 -64.32 -62.07 31.42
C GLN A 353 -63.12 -61.82 32.33
N VAL A 354 -62.03 -62.59 32.19
CA VAL A 354 -60.79 -62.39 32.97
C VAL A 354 -60.26 -60.96 32.86
N PHE A 355 -60.21 -60.38 31.64
CA PHE A 355 -59.81 -58.98 31.42
C PHE A 355 -60.78 -57.98 32.06
N SER A 356 -62.08 -58.26 31.98
CA SER A 356 -63.10 -57.37 32.52
C SER A 356 -63.13 -57.38 34.05
N GLU A 357 -62.82 -58.54 34.64
CA GLU A 357 -62.75 -58.76 36.08
C GLU A 357 -61.46 -58.18 36.67
N THR A 358 -60.30 -58.35 36.03
CA THR A 358 -59.05 -57.69 36.46
C THR A 358 -59.10 -56.18 36.31
N LEU A 359 -59.76 -55.63 35.28
CA LEU A 359 -59.89 -54.18 35.10
C LEU A 359 -60.72 -53.51 36.22
N LYS A 360 -61.65 -54.23 36.82
CA LYS A 360 -62.59 -53.73 37.84
C LYS A 360 -62.29 -54.23 39.25
N HIS A 361 -61.19 -54.96 39.41
CA HIS A 361 -60.72 -55.38 40.72
C HIS A 361 -60.09 -54.18 41.42
N ASP A 362 -60.41 -53.96 42.70
CA ASP A 362 -59.90 -52.85 43.50
C ASP A 362 -58.37 -52.84 43.61
#